data_AF-A0AA90TL96-F1
#
_entry.id   AF-A0AA90TL96-F1
#
_cell.length_a   1.000
_cell.length_b   1.000
_cell.length_c   1.000
_cell.angle_alpha   90.00
_cell.angle_beta   90.00
_cell.angle_gamma   90.00
#
_symmetry.space_group_name_H-M   'P 1'
#
loop_
_entity.id
_entity.type
_entity.pdbx_description
1 polymer ?
#
loop_
_entity_poly.entity_id
_entity_poly.type
_entity_poly.pdbx_seq_one_letter_code
_entity_poly.pdbx_strand_id
1 'polypeptide(L)'
;MKTILSTIAAAFAMAFACGAVSAQPTVTTSQAGTGNTLYVDQKAPDYEYYELRAAIKQTGNHNVAGDPAAKTPGILQVRSYDAYAEIVQTGNKNAASIAQDNIHRSGTNIKQLGSDNKAVVKQKNSGEVANTIEQIGNRNAVNVDQLGLFPFSIRAYQTGNDNDITAKQVNSGFGGPLVVQTGNLNKVTIDQNDAVYSGVEVQQLGNANNASVRQNNSYFTRQQSIIQKGNNNLASSDEQGNDNASLIVQTGNLNKATVVQRLDYSQSLITQTGNSNIASVTQNGGKNYDTPNIATIAQNGNGFFASITQSGSANRTSIVQH
;
A
#
# COMPACT_ATOMS: atom_id res chain seq x y z
N MET A 1 -11.20 -53.55 -0.15
CA MET A 1 -10.30 -52.40 -0.34
C MET A 1 -11.13 -51.23 -0.84
N LYS A 2 -11.39 -50.24 0.01
CA LYS A 2 -12.10 -49.02 -0.36
C LYS A 2 -11.11 -48.11 -1.09
N THR A 3 -11.37 -47.85 -2.36
CA THR A 3 -10.63 -46.92 -3.20
C THR A 3 -10.89 -45.49 -2.71
N ILE A 4 -9.84 -44.83 -2.23
CA ILE A 4 -9.84 -43.40 -1.94
C ILE A 4 -9.74 -42.69 -3.30
N LEU A 5 -10.86 -42.18 -3.81
CA LEU A 5 -10.85 -41.25 -4.94
C LEU A 5 -10.34 -39.90 -4.45
N SER A 6 -9.11 -39.56 -4.83
CA SER A 6 -8.60 -38.20 -4.74
C SER A 6 -9.34 -37.32 -5.75
N THR A 7 -10.12 -36.36 -5.28
CA THR A 7 -10.76 -35.34 -6.10
C THR A 7 -9.71 -34.39 -6.67
N ILE A 8 -9.25 -34.68 -7.89
CA ILE A 8 -8.55 -33.71 -8.74
C ILE A 8 -9.61 -32.71 -9.20
N ALA A 9 -9.53 -31.46 -8.73
CA ALA A 9 -10.38 -30.38 -9.21
C ALA A 9 -9.95 -30.01 -10.64
N ALA A 10 -10.82 -30.27 -11.61
CA ALA A 10 -10.64 -29.85 -12.99
C ALA A 10 -10.93 -28.35 -13.12
N ALA A 11 -9.90 -27.55 -13.40
CA ALA A 11 -10.05 -26.15 -13.77
C ALA A 11 -10.50 -26.06 -15.24
N PHE A 12 -11.72 -25.58 -15.49
CA PHE A 12 -12.20 -25.26 -16.83
C PHE A 12 -11.60 -23.92 -17.28
N ALA A 13 -10.64 -23.97 -18.20
CA ALA A 13 -10.21 -22.80 -18.97
C ALA A 13 -10.80 -22.91 -20.38
N MET A 14 -11.74 -22.02 -20.72
CA MET A 14 -12.28 -21.89 -22.08
C MET A 14 -11.48 -20.80 -22.80
N ALA A 15 -10.59 -21.17 -23.70
CA ALA A 15 -9.91 -20.26 -24.63
C ALA A 15 -10.41 -20.57 -26.05
N PHE A 16 -11.13 -19.62 -26.66
CA PHE A 16 -11.42 -19.66 -28.10
C PHE A 16 -10.30 -18.93 -28.83
N ALA A 17 -9.62 -19.58 -29.77
CA ALA A 17 -8.63 -18.96 -30.65
C ALA A 17 -8.88 -19.36 -32.10
N CYS A 18 -9.06 -18.36 -32.97
CA CYS A 18 -8.90 -18.49 -34.41
C CYS A 18 -8.23 -17.20 -34.97
N GLY A 19 -6.98 -17.32 -35.44
CA GLY A 19 -6.41 -16.47 -36.49
C GLY A 19 -5.41 -15.36 -36.08
N ALA A 20 -4.19 -15.45 -36.64
CA ALA A 20 -3.05 -14.51 -36.62
C ALA A 20 -2.16 -14.49 -35.35
N VAL A 21 -0.86 -14.69 -35.57
CA VAL A 21 0.21 -14.75 -34.54
C VAL A 21 0.46 -13.35 -33.97
N SER A 22 -0.16 -13.09 -32.82
CA SER A 22 0.14 -12.02 -31.86
C SER A 22 -0.09 -12.65 -30.47
N ALA A 23 0.83 -12.45 -29.52
CA ALA A 23 0.88 -13.20 -28.26
C ALA A 23 -0.49 -13.17 -27.56
N GLN A 24 -1.07 -14.35 -27.35
CA GLN A 24 -2.40 -14.50 -26.78
C GLN A 24 -2.37 -14.17 -25.28
N PRO A 25 -3.51 -13.74 -24.68
CA PRO A 25 -3.66 -13.74 -23.23
C PRO A 25 -3.25 -15.09 -22.65
N THR A 26 -2.37 -15.08 -21.65
CA THR A 26 -1.91 -16.30 -20.97
C THR A 26 -2.41 -16.32 -19.55
N VAL A 27 -2.98 -17.46 -19.16
CA VAL A 27 -3.37 -17.76 -17.80
C VAL A 27 -2.63 -19.03 -17.37
N THR A 28 -1.89 -18.95 -16.27
CA THR A 28 -1.24 -20.10 -15.66
C THR A 28 -1.80 -20.30 -14.26
N THR A 29 -2.23 -21.53 -13.94
CA THR A 29 -2.79 -21.84 -12.62
C THR A 29 -2.21 -23.13 -12.06
N SER A 30 -2.08 -23.18 -10.73
CA SER A 30 -1.72 -24.39 -10.00
C SER A 30 -2.37 -24.39 -8.62
N GLN A 31 -3.03 -25.48 -8.26
CA GLN A 31 -3.65 -25.65 -6.95
C GLN A 31 -3.22 -26.98 -6.34
N ALA A 32 -2.79 -26.97 -5.08
CA ALA A 32 -2.48 -28.15 -4.30
C ALA A 32 -3.15 -28.07 -2.92
N GLY A 33 -3.84 -29.14 -2.50
CA GLY A 33 -4.64 -29.20 -1.26
C GLY A 33 -6.14 -29.22 -1.53
N THR A 34 -6.98 -28.87 -0.55
CA THR A 34 -8.44 -29.04 -0.64
C THR A 34 -9.21 -27.72 -0.55
N GLY A 35 -10.29 -27.58 -1.34
CA GLY A 35 -11.25 -26.48 -1.19
C GLY A 35 -10.75 -25.11 -1.69
N ASN A 36 -9.63 -25.06 -2.41
CA ASN A 36 -9.14 -23.82 -3.01
C ASN A 36 -10.04 -23.40 -4.19
N THR A 37 -10.35 -22.12 -4.32
CA THR A 37 -11.11 -21.56 -5.44
C THR A 37 -10.30 -20.50 -6.18
N LEU A 38 -10.44 -20.44 -7.50
CA LEU A 38 -9.89 -19.37 -8.33
C LEU A 38 -10.80 -19.08 -9.51
N TYR A 39 -10.85 -17.82 -9.95
CA TYR A 39 -11.51 -17.42 -11.20
C TYR A 39 -10.75 -16.25 -11.82
N VAL A 40 -10.39 -16.37 -13.10
CA VAL A 40 -9.68 -15.36 -13.87
C VAL A 40 -10.58 -14.91 -15.02
N ASP A 41 -10.78 -13.61 -15.17
CA ASP A 41 -11.49 -13.01 -16.31
C ASP A 41 -10.56 -12.00 -17.00
N GLN A 42 -10.14 -12.33 -18.23
CA GLN A 42 -9.31 -11.47 -19.07
C GLN A 42 -10.12 -11.02 -20.29
N LYS A 43 -10.19 -9.70 -20.49
CA LYS A 43 -10.83 -9.06 -21.64
C LYS A 43 -9.83 -8.11 -22.27
N ALA A 44 -9.13 -8.62 -23.29
CA ALA A 44 -8.29 -7.80 -24.14
C ALA A 44 -9.16 -6.76 -24.89
N PRO A 45 -8.68 -5.52 -25.10
CA PRO A 45 -9.34 -4.54 -25.95
C PRO A 45 -9.43 -4.98 -27.45
N ASP A 46 -9.92 -4.10 -28.33
CA ASP A 46 -10.05 -4.35 -29.77
C ASP A 46 -8.87 -3.83 -30.62
N TYR A 47 -7.84 -3.20 -30.02
CA TYR A 47 -6.73 -2.56 -30.75
C TYR A 47 -5.38 -3.28 -30.56
N GLU A 48 -4.56 -3.34 -31.61
CA GLU A 48 -3.33 -4.15 -31.65
C GLU A 48 -2.33 -3.93 -30.50
N TYR A 49 -1.49 -4.95 -30.29
CA TYR A 49 -0.53 -5.22 -29.20
C TYR A 49 -1.17 -5.86 -27.94
N TYR A 50 -0.91 -7.15 -27.65
CA TYR A 50 -1.43 -7.86 -26.46
C TYR A 50 -0.39 -8.73 -25.76
N GLU A 51 -0.14 -8.44 -24.48
CA GLU A 51 0.39 -9.41 -23.53
C GLU A 51 -0.35 -9.24 -22.20
N LEU A 52 -1.48 -9.93 -22.05
CA LEU A 52 -2.11 -10.10 -20.74
C LEU A 52 -1.58 -11.39 -20.12
N ARG A 53 -1.01 -11.29 -18.92
CA ARG A 53 -0.45 -12.43 -18.20
C ARG A 53 -1.08 -12.49 -16.82
N ALA A 54 -1.76 -13.60 -16.54
CA ALA A 54 -2.30 -13.91 -15.22
C ALA A 54 -1.69 -15.21 -14.69
N ALA A 55 -1.24 -15.19 -13.44
CA ALA A 55 -0.73 -16.36 -12.73
C ALA A 55 -1.40 -16.52 -11.38
N ILE A 56 -1.94 -17.70 -11.08
CA ILE A 56 -2.46 -18.03 -9.75
C ILE A 56 -1.85 -19.33 -9.26
N LYS A 57 -1.15 -19.29 -8.12
CA LYS A 57 -0.63 -20.47 -7.44
C LYS A 57 -1.18 -20.55 -6.02
N GLN A 58 -1.89 -21.62 -5.70
CA GLN A 58 -2.45 -21.88 -4.38
C GLN A 58 -1.92 -23.20 -3.82
N THR A 59 -1.42 -23.19 -2.59
CA THR A 59 -0.96 -24.38 -1.88
C THR A 59 -1.53 -24.38 -0.47
N GLY A 60 -2.16 -25.49 -0.07
CA GLY A 60 -2.89 -25.63 1.19
C GLY A 60 -4.40 -25.65 0.98
N ASN A 61 -5.18 -25.19 1.97
CA ASN A 61 -6.61 -25.45 2.01
C ASN A 61 -7.43 -24.17 1.97
N HIS A 62 -8.60 -24.21 1.30
CA HIS A 62 -9.58 -23.11 1.30
C HIS A 62 -9.04 -21.73 0.90
N ASN A 63 -7.93 -21.65 0.17
CA ASN A 63 -7.43 -20.38 -0.35
C ASN A 63 -8.35 -19.91 -1.49
N VAL A 64 -8.60 -18.61 -1.56
CA VAL A 64 -9.56 -17.98 -2.48
C VAL A 64 -8.83 -16.94 -3.33
N ALA A 65 -8.83 -17.15 -4.63
CA ALA A 65 -8.40 -16.20 -5.65
C ALA A 65 -9.52 -16.05 -6.69
N GLY A 66 -10.72 -15.74 -6.22
CA GLY A 66 -11.96 -15.69 -6.99
C GLY A 66 -12.91 -16.85 -6.72
N ASP A 67 -14.14 -16.72 -7.21
CA ASP A 67 -15.23 -17.71 -7.12
C ASP A 67 -15.84 -17.95 -8.51
N PRO A 68 -15.62 -19.14 -9.10
CA PRO A 68 -16.24 -19.53 -10.37
C PRO A 68 -17.77 -19.58 -10.36
N ALA A 69 -18.38 -20.01 -9.25
CA ALA A 69 -19.82 -20.21 -9.17
C ALA A 69 -20.56 -18.87 -9.18
N ALA A 70 -20.04 -17.90 -8.41
CA ALA A 70 -20.53 -16.53 -8.41
C ALA A 70 -19.96 -15.68 -9.57
N LYS A 71 -19.08 -16.23 -10.42
CA LYS A 71 -18.33 -15.49 -11.46
C LYS A 71 -17.61 -14.24 -10.92
N THR A 72 -17.10 -14.32 -9.70
CA THR A 72 -16.35 -13.23 -9.06
C THR A 72 -14.85 -13.42 -9.28
N PRO A 73 -14.18 -12.60 -10.09
CA PRO A 73 -12.78 -12.81 -10.44
C PRO A 73 -11.85 -12.50 -9.27
N GLY A 74 -10.86 -13.37 -9.07
CA GLY A 74 -9.67 -13.03 -8.29
C GLY A 74 -8.64 -12.31 -9.13
N ILE A 75 -8.58 -12.56 -10.44
CA ILE A 75 -7.86 -11.69 -11.37
C ILE A 75 -8.85 -11.24 -12.44
N LEU A 76 -9.08 -9.93 -12.53
CA LEU A 76 -9.84 -9.28 -13.59
C LEU A 76 -8.91 -8.34 -14.34
N GLN A 77 -8.71 -8.55 -15.64
CA GLN A 77 -7.95 -7.64 -16.49
C GLN A 77 -8.82 -7.22 -17.67
N VAL A 78 -9.12 -5.93 -17.79
CA VAL A 78 -10.02 -5.38 -18.81
C VAL A 78 -9.31 -4.26 -19.55
N ARG A 79 -9.41 -4.21 -20.88
CA ARG A 79 -8.87 -3.11 -21.71
C ARG A 79 -7.39 -2.79 -21.48
N SER A 80 -6.60 -3.77 -21.03
CA SER A 80 -5.23 -3.55 -20.61
C SER A 80 -4.22 -4.07 -21.64
N TYR A 81 -3.03 -3.47 -21.66
CA TYR A 81 -1.92 -3.82 -22.53
C TYR A 81 -0.64 -4.02 -21.71
N ASP A 82 0.10 -5.10 -21.99
CA ASP A 82 1.32 -5.47 -21.25
C ASP A 82 1.08 -5.48 -19.73
N ALA A 83 0.03 -6.17 -19.31
CA ALA A 83 -0.43 -6.18 -17.93
C ALA A 83 -0.21 -7.56 -17.30
N TYR A 84 0.46 -7.55 -16.14
CA TYR A 84 0.77 -8.73 -15.34
C TYR A 84 -0.01 -8.72 -14.03
N ALA A 85 -0.59 -9.86 -13.70
CA ALA A 85 -1.22 -10.09 -12.40
C ALA A 85 -0.80 -11.46 -11.88
N GLU A 86 -0.24 -11.51 -10.67
CA GLU A 86 0.13 -12.76 -10.01
C GLU A 86 -0.38 -12.82 -8.58
N ILE A 87 -0.98 -13.96 -8.24
CA ILE A 87 -1.42 -14.29 -6.88
C ILE A 87 -0.76 -15.60 -6.47
N VAL A 88 0.04 -15.57 -5.41
CA VAL A 88 0.63 -16.75 -4.76
C VAL A 88 0.15 -16.86 -3.33
N GLN A 89 -0.59 -17.93 -3.01
CA GLN A 89 -1.13 -18.18 -1.67
C GLN A 89 -0.62 -19.51 -1.14
N THR A 90 -0.04 -19.49 0.07
CA THR A 90 0.40 -20.70 0.78
C THR A 90 -0.19 -20.70 2.20
N GLY A 91 -0.95 -21.74 2.53
CA GLY A 91 -1.56 -21.94 3.85
C GLY A 91 -3.07 -22.13 3.77
N ASN A 92 -3.81 -21.54 4.70
CA ASN A 92 -5.25 -21.82 4.87
C ASN A 92 -6.10 -20.55 4.74
N LYS A 93 -7.18 -20.58 3.98
CA LYS A 93 -8.17 -19.47 3.92
C LYS A 93 -7.60 -18.09 3.53
N ASN A 94 -6.45 -18.03 2.86
CA ASN A 94 -5.97 -16.75 2.34
C ASN A 94 -6.89 -16.30 1.19
N ALA A 95 -7.18 -15.01 1.09
CA ALA A 95 -8.03 -14.42 0.07
C ALA A 95 -7.29 -13.29 -0.67
N ALA A 96 -7.28 -13.34 -1.99
CA ALA A 96 -6.63 -12.31 -2.80
C ALA A 96 -7.46 -11.95 -4.04
N SER A 97 -7.46 -10.66 -4.41
CA SER A 97 -7.96 -10.22 -5.71
C SER A 97 -7.18 -9.06 -6.31
N ILE A 98 -7.06 -9.07 -7.63
CA ILE A 98 -6.45 -8.05 -8.48
C ILE A 98 -7.48 -7.69 -9.56
N ALA A 99 -7.85 -6.42 -9.64
CA ALA A 99 -8.67 -5.89 -10.72
C ALA A 99 -7.90 -4.77 -11.43
N GLN A 100 -7.70 -4.92 -12.74
CA GLN A 100 -6.96 -4.00 -13.60
C GLN A 100 -7.87 -3.60 -14.77
N ASP A 101 -8.18 -2.32 -14.91
CA ASP A 101 -9.00 -1.79 -15.99
C ASP A 101 -8.29 -0.65 -16.72
N ASN A 102 -8.08 -0.79 -18.02
CA ASN A 102 -7.36 0.17 -18.87
C ASN A 102 -5.95 0.47 -18.33
N ILE A 103 -5.16 -0.58 -18.15
CA ILE A 103 -3.80 -0.52 -17.59
C ILE A 103 -2.75 -0.76 -18.68
N HIS A 104 -1.63 -0.01 -18.65
CA HIS A 104 -0.55 -0.10 -19.63
C HIS A 104 0.79 -0.47 -18.95
N ARG A 105 1.51 -1.50 -19.42
CA ARG A 105 2.85 -1.88 -18.91
C ARG A 105 2.93 -1.99 -17.38
N SER A 106 1.99 -2.68 -16.75
CA SER A 106 1.91 -2.70 -15.27
C SER A 106 1.76 -4.11 -14.72
N GLY A 107 2.41 -4.35 -13.58
CA GLY A 107 2.34 -5.59 -12.82
C GLY A 107 1.71 -5.39 -11.44
N THR A 108 0.95 -6.38 -10.98
CA THR A 108 0.63 -6.53 -9.55
C THR A 108 0.99 -7.93 -9.12
N ASN A 109 1.80 -8.05 -8.07
CA ASN A 109 2.11 -9.32 -7.40
C ASN A 109 1.55 -9.30 -5.97
N ILE A 110 0.81 -10.35 -5.62
CA ILE A 110 0.34 -10.62 -4.27
C ILE A 110 0.90 -11.96 -3.81
N LYS A 111 1.61 -11.97 -2.67
CA LYS A 111 2.09 -13.17 -1.99
C LYS A 111 1.55 -13.23 -0.57
N GLN A 112 0.88 -14.33 -0.23
CA GLN A 112 0.31 -14.57 1.11
C GLN A 112 0.83 -15.89 1.67
N LEU A 113 1.41 -15.85 2.86
CA LEU A 113 1.89 -17.01 3.61
C LEU A 113 1.25 -17.03 5.00
N GLY A 114 0.50 -18.09 5.30
CA GLY A 114 -0.14 -18.30 6.60
C GLY A 114 -1.65 -18.48 6.49
N SER A 115 -2.42 -17.90 7.42
CA SER A 115 -3.87 -18.13 7.47
C SER A 115 -4.71 -16.86 7.41
N ASP A 116 -5.84 -16.91 6.72
CA ASP A 116 -6.84 -15.84 6.70
C ASP A 116 -6.31 -14.45 6.27
N ASN A 117 -5.16 -14.38 5.58
CA ASN A 117 -4.67 -13.11 5.05
C ASN A 117 -5.55 -12.64 3.89
N LYS A 118 -5.78 -11.34 3.78
CA LYS A 118 -6.61 -10.72 2.74
C LYS A 118 -5.84 -9.64 1.99
N ALA A 119 -5.83 -9.69 0.66
CA ALA A 119 -5.23 -8.66 -0.18
C ALA A 119 -6.18 -8.30 -1.33
N VAL A 120 -6.44 -7.01 -1.54
CA VAL A 120 -7.26 -6.51 -2.65
C VAL A 120 -6.51 -5.38 -3.31
N VAL A 121 -6.29 -5.48 -4.62
CA VAL A 121 -5.71 -4.42 -5.44
C VAL A 121 -6.66 -4.08 -6.57
N LYS A 122 -7.02 -2.80 -6.68
CA LYS A 122 -7.78 -2.26 -7.79
C LYS A 122 -6.95 -1.19 -8.47
N GLN A 123 -6.81 -1.30 -9.79
CA GLN A 123 -6.13 -0.34 -10.63
C GLN A 123 -7.03 0.04 -11.78
N LYS A 124 -7.12 1.34 -12.07
CA LYS A 124 -7.85 1.86 -13.21
C LYS A 124 -7.09 2.99 -13.91
N ASN A 125 -7.07 3.00 -15.24
CA ASN A 125 -6.45 4.06 -16.05
C ASN A 125 -5.00 4.37 -15.63
N SER A 126 -4.18 3.35 -15.36
CA SER A 126 -2.83 3.52 -14.82
C SER A 126 -1.77 2.91 -15.73
N GLY A 127 -0.55 3.46 -15.71
CA GLY A 127 0.57 3.02 -16.52
C GLY A 127 1.86 2.85 -15.73
N GLU A 128 2.69 1.88 -16.12
CA GLU A 128 4.03 1.65 -15.55
C GLU A 128 4.03 1.43 -14.03
N VAL A 129 3.02 0.72 -13.52
CA VAL A 129 2.87 0.42 -12.09
C VAL A 129 3.34 -1.01 -11.79
N ALA A 130 4.14 -1.20 -10.75
CA ALA A 130 4.61 -2.51 -10.28
C ALA A 130 4.28 -2.69 -8.79
N ASN A 131 3.02 -3.01 -8.47
CA ASN A 131 2.60 -3.22 -7.09
C ASN A 131 3.14 -4.55 -6.55
N THR A 132 3.63 -4.52 -5.31
CA THR A 132 4.06 -5.71 -4.59
C THR A 132 3.43 -5.75 -3.21
N ILE A 133 2.71 -6.82 -2.90
CA ILE A 133 2.09 -7.06 -1.60
C ILE A 133 2.58 -8.40 -1.07
N GLU A 134 3.20 -8.40 0.10
CA GLU A 134 3.61 -9.61 0.80
C GLU A 134 3.04 -9.62 2.22
N GLN A 135 2.30 -10.68 2.55
CA GLN A 135 1.69 -10.89 3.87
C GLN A 135 2.17 -12.21 4.45
N ILE A 136 2.78 -12.17 5.63
CA ILE A 136 3.29 -13.32 6.36
C ILE A 136 2.65 -13.36 7.74
N GLY A 137 1.95 -14.44 8.07
CA GLY A 137 1.29 -14.66 9.36
C GLY A 137 -0.22 -14.81 9.20
N ASN A 138 -1.01 -14.28 10.15
CA ASN A 138 -2.45 -14.53 10.15
C ASN A 138 -3.30 -13.25 10.11
N ARG A 139 -4.40 -13.28 9.37
CA ARG A 139 -5.39 -12.19 9.34
C ARG A 139 -4.82 -10.81 8.97
N ASN A 140 -3.69 -10.77 8.26
CA ASN A 140 -3.19 -9.49 7.75
C ASN A 140 -4.06 -9.04 6.56
N ALA A 141 -4.31 -7.74 6.45
CA ALA A 141 -5.16 -7.14 5.43
C ALA A 141 -4.38 -6.05 4.67
N VAL A 142 -4.43 -6.11 3.33
CA VAL A 142 -4.00 -5.01 2.45
C VAL A 142 -5.14 -4.68 1.49
N ASN A 143 -5.52 -3.41 1.42
CA ASN A 143 -6.47 -2.90 0.44
C ASN A 143 -5.88 -1.68 -0.29
N VAL A 144 -5.75 -1.79 -1.61
CA VAL A 144 -5.14 -0.79 -2.48
C VAL A 144 -6.12 -0.39 -3.57
N ASP A 145 -6.39 0.91 -3.69
CA ASP A 145 -7.21 1.49 -4.77
C ASP A 145 -6.41 2.57 -5.51
N GLN A 146 -6.20 2.36 -6.80
CA GLN A 146 -5.34 3.16 -7.66
C GLN A 146 -6.10 3.63 -8.90
N LEU A 147 -6.18 4.94 -9.11
CA LEU A 147 -6.89 5.55 -10.24
C LEU A 147 -6.03 6.62 -10.91
N GLY A 148 -5.78 6.50 -12.22
CA GLY A 148 -5.11 7.54 -13.00
C GLY A 148 -3.61 7.68 -12.71
N LEU A 149 -2.89 6.59 -12.44
CA LEU A 149 -1.48 6.65 -12.03
C LEU A 149 -0.51 6.54 -13.20
N PHE A 150 0.66 7.20 -13.09
CA PHE A 150 1.73 7.07 -14.09
C PHE A 150 3.12 7.28 -13.44
N PRO A 151 4.10 6.42 -13.75
CA PRO A 151 4.60 5.34 -12.88
C PRO A 151 4.50 5.60 -11.36
N PHE A 152 3.60 4.89 -10.67
CA PHE A 152 3.38 5.03 -9.22
C PHE A 152 2.98 3.70 -8.58
N SER A 153 3.82 3.15 -7.70
CA SER A 153 3.65 1.77 -7.19
C SER A 153 3.59 1.72 -5.68
N ILE A 154 2.78 0.82 -5.12
CA ILE A 154 2.85 0.50 -3.69
C ILE A 154 3.67 -0.77 -3.46
N ARG A 155 4.54 -0.71 -2.44
CA ARG A 155 5.17 -1.89 -1.86
C ARG A 155 4.71 -2.02 -0.41
N ALA A 156 3.98 -3.09 -0.12
CA ALA A 156 3.39 -3.34 1.19
C ALA A 156 3.86 -4.69 1.74
N TYR A 157 4.50 -4.66 2.91
CA TYR A 157 5.01 -5.84 3.60
C TYR A 157 4.39 -5.92 5.00
N GLN A 158 3.69 -7.00 5.31
CA GLN A 158 3.12 -7.27 6.62
C GLN A 158 3.67 -8.58 7.18
N THR A 159 4.22 -8.55 8.39
CA THR A 159 4.65 -9.74 9.12
C THR A 159 4.04 -9.74 10.53
N GLY A 160 3.33 -10.82 10.87
CA GLY A 160 2.68 -11.01 12.17
C GLY A 160 1.18 -11.22 12.01
N ASN A 161 0.37 -10.71 12.95
CA ASN A 161 -1.08 -10.96 12.93
C ASN A 161 -1.92 -9.68 12.92
N ASP A 162 -3.04 -9.72 12.22
CA ASP A 162 -4.06 -8.67 12.27
C ASP A 162 -3.53 -7.27 11.88
N ASN A 163 -2.48 -7.19 11.07
CA ASN A 163 -2.01 -5.91 10.56
C ASN A 163 -2.88 -5.45 9.38
N ASP A 164 -3.11 -4.15 9.24
CA ASP A 164 -3.98 -3.55 8.23
C ASP A 164 -3.25 -2.41 7.48
N ILE A 165 -3.20 -2.50 6.16
CA ILE A 165 -2.76 -1.42 5.26
C ILE A 165 -3.90 -1.08 4.33
N THR A 166 -4.33 0.17 4.38
CA THR A 166 -5.24 0.74 3.38
C THR A 166 -4.54 1.87 2.64
N ALA A 167 -4.44 1.77 1.33
CA ALA A 167 -3.86 2.80 0.48
C ALA A 167 -4.83 3.20 -0.64
N LYS A 168 -5.05 4.50 -0.78
CA LYS A 168 -5.81 5.10 -1.88
C LYS A 168 -4.92 6.11 -2.60
N GLN A 169 -4.85 5.98 -3.92
CA GLN A 169 -3.98 6.80 -4.78
C GLN A 169 -4.75 7.23 -6.01
N VAL A 170 -4.87 8.54 -6.22
CA VAL A 170 -5.63 9.14 -7.32
C VAL A 170 -4.75 10.16 -8.02
N ASN A 171 -4.66 10.09 -9.36
CA ASN A 171 -3.92 11.02 -10.22
C ASN A 171 -2.47 11.30 -9.76
N SER A 172 -1.82 10.28 -9.20
CA SER A 172 -0.50 10.39 -8.57
C SER A 172 0.58 9.75 -9.44
N GLY A 173 1.83 10.19 -9.32
CA GLY A 173 2.90 9.80 -10.24
C GLY A 173 4.33 9.93 -9.71
N PHE A 174 5.25 9.19 -10.31
CA PHE A 174 6.71 9.27 -10.09
C PHE A 174 7.18 9.19 -8.63
N GLY A 175 6.61 8.26 -7.87
CA GLY A 175 6.84 8.06 -6.44
C GLY A 175 6.07 6.81 -6.01
N GLY A 176 6.08 6.43 -4.74
CA GLY A 176 5.33 5.25 -4.35
C GLY A 176 5.49 4.94 -2.89
N PRO A 177 4.42 4.57 -2.17
CA PRO A 177 4.51 4.27 -0.76
C PRO A 177 5.23 2.95 -0.55
N LEU A 178 6.18 2.97 0.38
CA LEU A 178 6.71 1.78 1.03
C LEU A 178 6.09 1.68 2.41
N VAL A 179 5.39 0.57 2.66
CA VAL A 179 4.78 0.28 3.97
C VAL A 179 5.32 -1.02 4.50
N VAL A 180 5.89 -0.98 5.71
CA VAL A 180 6.40 -2.16 6.41
C VAL A 180 5.78 -2.23 7.80
N GLN A 181 5.01 -3.27 8.06
CA GLN A 181 4.43 -3.56 9.37
C GLN A 181 4.99 -4.87 9.91
N THR A 182 5.55 -4.83 11.12
CA THR A 182 6.04 -6.00 11.85
C THR A 182 5.47 -6.02 13.25
N GLY A 183 4.76 -7.09 13.59
CA GLY A 183 4.10 -7.29 14.88
C GLY A 183 2.60 -7.51 14.71
N ASN A 184 1.77 -7.05 15.66
CA ASN A 184 0.33 -7.32 15.62
C ASN A 184 -0.52 -6.07 15.67
N LEU A 185 -1.70 -6.10 15.04
CA LEU A 185 -2.71 -5.04 15.11
C LEU A 185 -2.22 -3.67 14.63
N ASN A 186 -1.13 -3.61 13.87
CA ASN A 186 -0.65 -2.33 13.34
C ASN A 186 -1.54 -1.87 12.19
N LYS A 187 -1.77 -0.57 12.08
CA LYS A 187 -2.60 0.04 11.05
C LYS A 187 -1.88 1.16 10.32
N VAL A 188 -1.90 1.12 9.00
CA VAL A 188 -1.47 2.22 8.14
C VAL A 188 -2.59 2.61 7.18
N THR A 189 -2.89 3.91 7.14
CA THR A 189 -3.75 4.51 6.11
C THR A 189 -2.93 5.50 5.29
N ILE A 190 -2.98 5.37 3.97
CA ILE A 190 -2.34 6.29 3.02
C ILE A 190 -3.41 6.81 2.06
N ASP A 191 -3.50 8.13 1.94
CA ASP A 191 -4.37 8.82 0.97
C ASP A 191 -3.54 9.84 0.18
N GLN A 192 -3.30 9.54 -1.09
CA GLN A 192 -2.54 10.39 -2.01
C GLN A 192 -3.45 10.82 -3.16
N ASN A 193 -3.75 12.11 -3.24
CA ASN A 193 -4.56 12.70 -4.30
C ASN A 193 -3.77 13.80 -5.00
N ASP A 194 -3.59 13.67 -6.32
CA ASP A 194 -2.78 14.60 -7.13
C ASP A 194 -1.37 14.77 -6.53
N ALA A 195 -0.73 13.66 -6.15
CA ALA A 195 0.61 13.61 -5.55
C ALA A 195 1.64 13.13 -6.58
N VAL A 196 2.54 14.02 -7.02
CA VAL A 196 3.49 13.73 -8.10
C VAL A 196 4.92 13.96 -7.62
N TYR A 197 5.82 13.01 -7.85
CA TYR A 197 7.17 12.99 -7.27
C TYR A 197 7.18 12.94 -5.74
N SER A 198 6.27 12.16 -5.15
CA SER A 198 6.11 12.06 -3.69
C SER A 198 6.33 10.65 -3.18
N GLY A 199 7.38 10.46 -2.38
CA GLY A 199 7.66 9.21 -1.67
C GLY A 199 7.10 9.22 -0.25
N VAL A 200 6.31 8.20 0.08
CA VAL A 200 5.80 7.97 1.44
C VAL A 200 6.46 6.72 1.99
N GLU A 201 7.00 6.79 3.21
CA GLU A 201 7.52 5.62 3.91
C GLU A 201 6.85 5.50 5.28
N VAL A 202 6.26 4.34 5.55
CA VAL A 202 5.69 4.05 6.87
C VAL A 202 6.25 2.73 7.39
N GLN A 203 6.93 2.79 8.53
CA GLN A 203 7.46 1.63 9.22
C GLN A 203 6.87 1.53 10.62
N GLN A 204 6.23 0.40 10.92
CA GLN A 204 5.67 0.10 12.24
C GLN A 204 6.28 -1.19 12.78
N LEU A 205 6.97 -1.10 13.92
CA LEU A 205 7.55 -2.22 14.65
C LEU A 205 6.95 -2.30 16.06
N GLY A 206 6.19 -3.36 16.33
CA GLY A 206 5.55 -3.61 17.62
C GLY A 206 4.05 -3.84 17.47
N ASN A 207 3.23 -3.44 18.44
CA ASN A 207 1.81 -3.76 18.42
C ASN A 207 0.91 -2.53 18.46
N ALA A 208 -0.23 -2.61 17.76
CA ALA A 208 -1.28 -1.59 17.79
C ALA A 208 -0.81 -0.17 17.43
N ASN A 209 0.28 -0.04 16.65
CA ASN A 209 0.69 1.27 16.14
C ASN A 209 -0.25 1.71 15.02
N ASN A 210 -0.55 3.00 14.95
CA ASN A 210 -1.44 3.58 13.96
C ASN A 210 -0.76 4.78 13.29
N ALA A 211 -0.67 4.73 11.97
CA ALA A 211 -0.08 5.78 11.15
C ALA A 211 -1.05 6.19 10.04
N SER A 212 -1.23 7.50 9.87
CA SER A 212 -2.00 8.08 8.77
C SER A 212 -1.12 9.03 7.98
N VAL A 213 -1.09 8.88 6.66
CA VAL A 213 -0.38 9.77 5.74
C VAL A 213 -1.36 10.30 4.72
N ARG A 214 -1.41 11.63 4.57
CA ARG A 214 -2.23 12.30 3.55
C ARG A 214 -1.37 13.26 2.75
N GLN A 215 -1.45 13.14 1.42
CA GLN A 215 -0.90 14.11 0.47
C GLN A 215 -2.01 14.56 -0.47
N ASN A 216 -2.20 15.87 -0.61
CA ASN A 216 -3.21 16.42 -1.52
C ASN A 216 -2.64 17.61 -2.29
N ASN A 217 -2.72 17.58 -3.62
CA ASN A 217 -2.14 18.59 -4.50
C ASN A 217 -0.66 18.86 -4.15
N SER A 218 0.15 17.80 -4.15
CA SER A 218 1.54 17.87 -3.70
C SER A 218 2.49 17.50 -4.85
N TYR A 219 3.48 18.35 -5.12
CA TYR A 219 4.48 18.10 -6.15
C TYR A 219 5.88 18.14 -5.54
N PHE A 220 6.72 17.18 -5.92
CA PHE A 220 8.12 17.09 -5.46
C PHE A 220 8.28 17.01 -3.93
N THR A 221 7.44 16.22 -3.25
CA THR A 221 7.66 15.97 -1.82
C THR A 221 9.00 15.27 -1.65
N ARG A 222 9.94 15.90 -0.93
CA ARG A 222 11.29 15.35 -0.76
C ARG A 222 11.28 14.06 0.04
N GLN A 223 10.52 14.04 1.14
CA GLN A 223 10.39 12.88 2.01
C GLN A 223 9.22 13.04 2.97
N GLN A 224 8.32 12.06 3.03
CA GLN A 224 7.31 11.95 4.08
C GLN A 224 7.42 10.58 4.75
N SER A 225 7.87 10.56 6.00
CA SER A 225 8.19 9.33 6.71
C SER A 225 7.57 9.27 8.11
N ILE A 226 7.00 8.11 8.45
CA ILE A 226 6.53 7.79 9.80
C ILE A 226 7.20 6.49 10.25
N ILE A 227 7.94 6.56 11.36
CA ILE A 227 8.60 5.41 11.98
C ILE A 227 8.11 5.26 13.42
N GLN A 228 7.45 4.15 13.72
CA GLN A 228 6.90 3.84 15.04
C GLN A 228 7.51 2.55 15.58
N LYS A 229 8.13 2.62 16.75
CA LYS A 229 8.70 1.49 17.46
C LYS A 229 8.14 1.40 18.87
N GLY A 230 7.48 0.29 19.19
CA GLY A 230 6.83 0.03 20.47
C GLY A 230 5.34 -0.20 20.30
N ASN A 231 4.52 0.18 21.30
CA ASN A 231 3.09 -0.16 21.28
C ASN A 231 2.17 1.05 21.36
N ASN A 232 1.04 0.98 20.66
CA ASN A 232 -0.03 1.99 20.72
C ASN A 232 0.44 3.42 20.37
N ASN A 233 1.46 3.57 19.52
CA ASN A 233 1.86 4.88 19.05
C ASN A 233 0.90 5.35 17.94
N LEU A 234 0.61 6.65 17.92
CA LEU A 234 -0.24 7.29 16.94
C LEU A 234 0.54 8.40 16.21
N ALA A 235 0.61 8.31 14.90
CA ALA A 235 1.26 9.31 14.07
C ALA A 235 0.37 9.72 12.90
N SER A 236 0.32 11.01 12.62
CA SER A 236 -0.36 11.54 11.43
C SER A 236 0.53 12.56 10.74
N SER A 237 0.71 12.42 9.43
CA SER A 237 1.32 13.44 8.60
C SER A 237 0.38 13.85 7.48
N ASP A 238 0.17 15.15 7.35
CA ASP A 238 -0.74 15.77 6.39
C ASP A 238 0.00 16.89 5.65
N GLU A 239 0.16 16.73 4.35
CA GLU A 239 0.90 17.65 3.49
C GLU A 239 0.05 18.14 2.30
N GLN A 240 0.22 19.43 1.99
CA GLN A 240 -0.31 20.09 0.79
C GLN A 240 0.72 21.07 0.26
N GLY A 241 0.84 21.21 -1.07
CA GLY A 241 1.83 22.08 -1.70
C GLY A 241 3.13 21.37 -2.07
N ASN A 242 4.15 22.15 -2.41
CA ASN A 242 5.35 21.68 -3.09
C ASN A 242 6.58 21.61 -2.17
N ASP A 243 7.50 20.68 -2.46
CA ASP A 243 8.83 20.65 -1.83
C ASP A 243 8.81 20.51 -0.28
N ASN A 244 7.74 19.94 0.27
CA ASN A 244 7.61 19.67 1.69
C ASN A 244 8.41 18.43 2.12
N ALA A 245 8.74 18.38 3.41
CA ALA A 245 9.29 17.20 4.04
C ALA A 245 8.83 17.07 5.50
N SER A 246 8.43 15.86 5.89
CA SER A 246 8.11 15.55 7.28
C SER A 246 8.65 14.20 7.71
N LEU A 247 9.19 14.16 8.93
CA LEU A 247 9.63 12.95 9.58
C LEU A 247 9.06 12.88 11.00
N ILE A 248 8.35 11.80 11.30
CA ILE A 248 7.88 11.46 12.64
C ILE A 248 8.60 10.17 13.08
N VAL A 249 9.31 10.23 14.20
CA VAL A 249 9.95 9.07 14.84
C VAL A 249 9.42 8.93 16.27
N GLN A 250 8.77 7.81 16.57
CA GLN A 250 8.24 7.50 17.89
C GLN A 250 8.86 6.20 18.41
N THR A 251 9.54 6.27 19.55
CA THR A 251 10.10 5.12 20.25
C THR A 251 9.55 5.04 21.66
N GLY A 252 8.83 3.97 21.98
CA GLY A 252 8.18 3.75 23.28
C GLY A 252 6.69 3.47 23.11
N ASN A 253 5.87 3.81 24.10
CA ASN A 253 4.44 3.49 24.07
C ASN A 253 3.56 4.73 24.18
N LEU A 254 2.37 4.67 23.58
CA LEU A 254 1.33 5.69 23.71
C LEU A 254 1.78 7.11 23.26
N ASN A 255 2.82 7.21 22.43
CA ASN A 255 3.22 8.51 21.90
C ASN A 255 2.27 8.96 20.80
N LYS A 256 2.00 10.27 20.73
CA LYS A 256 1.16 10.90 19.71
C LYS A 256 1.93 12.02 19.01
N ALA A 257 1.99 11.95 17.68
CA ALA A 257 2.63 12.96 16.85
C ALA A 257 1.72 13.35 15.68
N THR A 258 1.58 14.66 15.46
CA THR A 258 0.85 15.20 14.32
C THR A 258 1.71 16.22 13.59
N VAL A 259 1.84 16.07 12.28
CA VAL A 259 2.41 17.08 11.38
C VAL A 259 1.33 17.53 10.42
N VAL A 260 1.17 18.84 10.29
CA VAL A 260 0.35 19.48 9.25
C VAL A 260 1.20 20.53 8.56
N GLN A 261 1.49 20.33 7.27
CA GLN A 261 2.20 21.29 6.44
C GLN A 261 1.29 21.75 5.31
N ARG A 262 1.05 23.06 5.26
CA ARG A 262 0.30 23.71 4.19
C ARG A 262 1.24 24.59 3.40
N LEU A 263 1.08 24.58 2.08
CA LEU A 263 1.87 25.38 1.12
C LEU A 263 3.29 24.84 0.98
N ASP A 264 4.21 25.64 0.45
CA ASP A 264 5.47 25.13 -0.08
C ASP A 264 6.63 25.22 0.94
N TYR A 265 7.67 24.41 0.75
CA TYR A 265 8.96 24.46 1.47
C TYR A 265 8.87 24.37 3.01
N SER A 266 8.00 23.52 3.54
CA SER A 266 7.94 23.26 4.98
C SER A 266 8.71 21.98 5.33
N GLN A 267 9.58 22.06 6.33
CA GLN A 267 10.33 20.93 6.89
C GLN A 267 9.98 20.74 8.36
N SER A 268 9.60 19.52 8.73
CA SER A 268 9.25 19.17 10.11
C SER A 268 9.89 17.87 10.56
N LEU A 269 10.37 17.87 11.80
CA LEU A 269 10.92 16.70 12.47
C LEU A 269 10.31 16.58 13.87
N ILE A 270 9.63 15.47 14.14
CA ILE A 270 9.18 15.11 15.48
C ILE A 270 9.91 13.84 15.90
N THR A 271 10.63 13.88 17.02
CA THR A 271 11.24 12.70 17.66
C THR A 271 10.72 12.59 19.09
N GLN A 272 10.07 11.47 19.40
CA GLN A 272 9.55 11.16 20.74
C GLN A 272 10.17 9.87 21.25
N THR A 273 10.93 9.94 22.34
CA THR A 273 11.50 8.79 23.04
C THR A 273 10.94 8.75 24.45
N GLY A 274 10.33 7.62 24.82
CA GLY A 274 9.64 7.43 26.11
C GLY A 274 8.14 7.19 25.92
N ASN A 275 7.33 7.46 26.93
CA ASN A 275 5.91 7.09 26.92
C ASN A 275 4.98 8.30 27.03
N SER A 276 3.82 8.20 26.38
CA SER A 276 2.73 9.18 26.49
C SER A 276 3.12 10.61 26.10
N ASN A 277 4.12 10.78 25.23
CA ASN A 277 4.50 12.10 24.74
C ASN A 277 3.54 12.56 23.63
N ILE A 278 3.27 13.86 23.57
CA ILE A 278 2.40 14.49 22.59
C ILE A 278 3.17 15.63 21.91
N ALA A 279 3.26 15.57 20.59
CA ALA A 279 3.92 16.56 19.75
C ALA A 279 3.04 16.95 18.57
N SER A 280 2.97 18.25 18.26
CA SER A 280 2.28 18.74 17.08
C SER A 280 3.11 19.80 16.36
N VAL A 281 3.20 19.71 15.04
CA VAL A 281 3.79 20.75 14.20
C VAL A 281 2.75 21.18 13.16
N THR A 282 2.42 22.46 13.14
CA THR A 282 1.62 23.09 12.08
C THR A 282 2.48 24.14 11.39
N GLN A 283 2.76 23.97 10.10
CA GLN A 283 3.45 24.97 9.29
C GLN A 283 2.51 25.44 8.18
N ASN A 284 2.20 26.73 8.17
CA ASN A 284 1.54 27.37 7.04
C ASN A 284 2.61 28.18 6.31
N GLY A 285 3.17 27.62 5.24
CA GLY A 285 4.25 28.23 4.46
C GLY A 285 3.89 29.62 3.88
N GLY A 286 4.87 30.28 3.28
CA GLY A 286 4.68 31.51 2.53
C GLY A 286 4.39 31.20 1.06
N LYS A 287 3.40 31.87 0.47
CA LYS A 287 3.29 31.94 -1.00
C LYS A 287 4.44 32.84 -1.45
N ASN A 288 5.48 32.28 -2.06
CA ASN A 288 6.67 32.90 -2.66
C ASN A 288 7.98 32.36 -2.08
N TYR A 289 8.52 31.43 -2.85
CA TYR A 289 9.84 30.81 -2.87
C TYR A 289 10.95 31.71 -2.31
N ASP A 290 11.71 31.21 -1.33
CA ASP A 290 13.17 31.41 -1.21
C ASP A 290 13.74 30.77 0.07
N THR A 291 12.93 30.56 1.12
CA THR A 291 13.42 29.98 2.40
C THR A 291 12.41 29.10 3.12
N PRO A 292 12.78 27.86 3.50
CA PRO A 292 11.87 26.94 4.14
C PRO A 292 11.54 27.32 5.60
N ASN A 293 10.34 26.98 6.05
CA ASN A 293 10.05 26.89 7.47
C ASN A 293 10.61 25.57 8.02
N ILE A 294 11.31 25.62 9.14
CA ILE A 294 11.88 24.43 9.80
C ILE A 294 11.35 24.37 11.23
N ALA A 295 10.73 23.24 11.56
CA ALA A 295 10.20 22.96 12.90
C ALA A 295 10.75 21.63 13.40
N THR A 296 11.32 21.63 14.61
CA THR A 296 11.84 20.42 15.24
C THR A 296 11.30 20.28 16.67
N ILE A 297 10.74 19.13 17.00
CA ILE A 297 10.35 18.75 18.36
C ILE A 297 11.12 17.49 18.75
N ALA A 298 11.88 17.55 19.84
CA ALA A 298 12.54 16.40 20.44
C ALA A 298 12.08 16.25 21.90
N GLN A 299 11.43 15.12 22.22
CA GLN A 299 10.94 14.80 23.56
C GLN A 299 11.63 13.52 24.03
N ASN A 300 12.42 13.58 25.10
CA ASN A 300 13.09 12.43 25.70
C ASN A 300 12.67 12.28 27.16
N GLY A 301 11.62 11.50 27.42
CA GLY A 301 11.02 11.34 28.73
C GLY A 301 9.56 10.93 28.62
N ASN A 302 8.77 11.13 29.67
CA ASN A 302 7.38 10.70 29.69
C ASN A 302 6.42 11.88 29.88
N GLY A 303 5.27 11.82 29.20
CA GLY A 303 4.17 12.76 29.43
C GLY A 303 4.44 14.18 28.94
N PHE A 304 5.42 14.37 28.05
CA PHE A 304 5.72 15.70 27.52
C PHE A 304 4.68 16.17 26.51
N PHE A 305 4.46 17.48 26.48
CA PHE A 305 3.62 18.15 25.50
C PHE A 305 4.41 19.26 24.81
N ALA A 306 4.40 19.27 23.48
CA ALA A 306 5.02 20.30 22.66
C ALA A 306 4.17 20.60 21.42
N SER A 307 4.08 21.88 21.06
CA SER A 307 3.41 22.31 19.84
C SER A 307 4.18 23.44 19.18
N ILE A 308 4.38 23.36 17.87
CA ILE A 308 4.94 24.43 17.04
C ILE A 308 3.88 24.84 16.03
N THR A 309 3.63 26.15 15.93
CA THR A 309 2.85 26.74 14.85
C THR A 309 3.70 27.81 14.18
N GLN A 310 3.95 27.69 12.88
CA GLN A 310 4.69 28.66 12.08
C GLN A 310 3.83 29.15 10.92
N SER A 311 3.95 30.44 10.61
CA SER A 311 3.30 31.07 9.46
C SER A 311 4.31 31.95 8.73
N GLY A 312 4.28 31.96 7.39
CA GLY A 312 5.21 32.74 6.56
C GLY A 312 6.40 31.92 6.06
N SER A 313 7.55 32.55 5.81
CA SER A 313 8.79 31.91 5.33
C SER A 313 9.96 32.14 6.31
N ALA A 314 11.05 31.39 6.14
CA ALA A 314 12.29 31.48 6.94
C ALA A 314 12.18 31.20 8.46
N ASN A 315 11.05 30.73 8.97
CA ASN A 315 10.93 30.46 10.40
C ASN A 315 11.73 29.23 10.80
N ARG A 316 12.45 29.29 11.92
CA ARG A 316 13.16 28.15 12.50
C ARG A 316 12.82 28.03 13.97
N THR A 317 12.24 26.89 14.37
CA THR A 317 11.84 26.66 15.76
C THR A 317 12.27 25.26 16.19
N SER A 318 12.87 25.17 17.36
CA SER A 318 13.23 23.90 17.98
C SER A 318 12.70 23.87 19.41
N ILE A 319 12.02 22.78 19.77
CA ILE A 319 11.63 22.46 21.15
C ILE A 319 12.37 21.18 21.52
N VAL A 320 13.08 21.22 22.65
CA VAL A 320 13.76 20.06 23.23
C VAL A 320 13.33 19.91 24.68
N GLN A 321 12.80 18.74 25.04
CA GLN A 321 12.37 18.38 26.40
C GLN A 321 13.11 17.12 26.85
N HIS A 322 13.62 17.14 28.08
CA HIS A 322 14.36 16.06 28.75
C HIS A 322 13.79 15.84 30.16
#